data_AF-A0A0B6YXQ1-F1
#
_entry.id   AF-A0A0B6YXQ1-F1
#
_cell.length_a   1.000
_cell.length_b   1.000
_cell.length_c   1.000
_cell.angle_alpha   90.00
_cell.angle_beta   90.00
_cell.angle_gamma   90.00
#
_symmetry.space_group_name_H-M   'P 1'
#
loop_
_entity.id
_entity.type
_entity.pdbx_description
1 polymer ?
#
loop_
_entity_poly.entity_id
_entity_poly.type
_entity_poly.pdbx_seq_one_letter_code
_entity_poly.pdbx_strand_id
1 'polypeptide(L)'
;SMYKRYVMKHPYEPKYTVFETADWKNDDNYCENHVKLKLSSHYLLEIIDLAVFDFLAGNLDRHAYQIFDDFKADHFVPVFDTGRGFGKPHHD
;
A
#
# COMPACT_ATOMS: atom_id res chain seq x y z
N SER A 1 26.59 7.94 3.06
CA SER A 1 25.90 6.67 3.34
C SER A 1 24.45 6.86 2.91
N MET A 2 23.97 6.10 1.92
CA MET A 2 22.57 6.16 1.49
C MET A 2 21.96 4.79 1.79
N TYR A 3 20.99 4.77 2.71
CA TYR A 3 20.32 3.54 3.14
C TYR A 3 19.71 2.81 1.94
N LYS A 4 19.88 1.50 1.87
CA LYS A 4 19.39 0.70 0.73
C LYS A 4 17.88 0.51 0.89
N ARG A 5 17.13 0.74 -0.20
CA ARG A 5 15.67 0.64 -0.25
C ARG A 5 15.24 -0.49 -1.16
N TYR A 6 14.19 -1.21 -0.76
CA TYR A 6 13.47 -2.14 -1.64
C TYR A 6 12.09 -1.60 -1.94
N VAL A 7 11.64 -1.82 -3.17
CA VAL A 7 10.29 -1.50 -3.62
C VAL A 7 9.46 -2.77 -3.53
N MET A 8 8.41 -2.73 -2.73
CA MET A 8 7.46 -3.81 -2.53
C MET A 8 6.15 -3.48 -3.21
N LYS A 9 5.56 -4.48 -3.85
CA LYS A 9 4.27 -4.36 -4.52
C LYS A 9 3.14 -4.25 -3.49
N HIS A 10 2.22 -3.30 -3.66
CA HIS A 10 1.09 -3.15 -2.75
C HIS A 10 0.09 -4.30 -2.97
N PRO A 11 -0.37 -5.01 -1.91
CA PRO A 11 -1.30 -6.13 -2.07
C PRO A 11 -2.66 -5.70 -2.62
N TYR A 12 -3.06 -4.45 -2.38
CA TYR A 12 -4.27 -3.83 -2.92
C TYR A 12 -3.98 -2.86 -4.07
N GLU A 13 -2.92 -3.08 -4.87
CA GLU A 13 -2.65 -2.20 -6.00
C GLU A 13 -3.86 -2.13 -6.97
N PRO A 14 -4.14 -0.97 -7.56
CA PRO A 14 -5.12 -0.87 -8.62
C PRO A 14 -4.58 -1.51 -9.91
N LYS A 15 -5.49 -2.03 -10.73
CA LYS A 15 -5.22 -2.27 -12.15
C LYS A 15 -5.45 -0.98 -12.92
N TYR A 16 -4.51 -0.63 -13.80
CA TYR A 16 -4.58 0.58 -14.62
C TYR A 16 -5.19 0.35 -16.01
N THR A 17 -5.52 -0.90 -16.33
CA THR A 17 -6.15 -1.32 -17.59
C THR A 17 -7.66 -1.26 -17.44
N VAL A 18 -8.35 -0.73 -18.46
CA VAL A 18 -9.81 -0.50 -18.42
C VAL A 18 -10.62 -1.81 -18.37
N PHE A 19 -10.03 -2.92 -18.82
CA PHE A 19 -10.69 -4.22 -18.95
C PHE A 19 -10.41 -5.16 -17.77
N GLU A 20 -9.47 -4.83 -16.89
CA GLU A 20 -9.11 -5.69 -15.77
C GLU A 20 -9.56 -5.07 -14.46
N THR A 21 -10.18 -5.89 -13.62
CA THR A 21 -10.43 -5.55 -12.23
C THR A 21 -9.35 -6.16 -11.37
N ALA A 22 -8.94 -5.45 -10.31
CA ALA A 22 -8.00 -6.02 -9.35
C ALA A 22 -8.71 -7.10 -8.54
N ASP A 23 -8.03 -8.22 -8.27
CA ASP A 23 -8.62 -9.40 -7.61
C ASP A 23 -9.30 -9.05 -6.29
N TRP A 24 -8.69 -8.16 -5.50
CA TRP A 24 -9.21 -7.68 -4.22
C TRP A 24 -10.56 -6.97 -4.30
N LYS A 25 -10.97 -6.49 -5.49
CA LYS A 25 -12.29 -5.85 -5.67
C LYS A 25 -13.44 -6.85 -5.73
N ASN A 26 -13.16 -8.12 -6.06
CA ASN A 26 -14.17 -9.15 -6.26
C ASN A 26 -14.13 -10.27 -5.21
N ASP A 27 -13.24 -10.16 -4.23
CA ASP A 27 -13.07 -11.16 -3.17
C ASP A 27 -13.13 -10.49 -1.78
N ASP A 28 -14.27 -10.64 -1.10
CA ASP A 28 -14.48 -10.12 0.25
C ASP A 28 -13.53 -10.75 1.29
N ASN A 29 -12.94 -11.91 0.98
CA ASN A 29 -11.99 -12.63 1.84
C ASN A 29 -10.54 -12.47 1.38
N TYR A 30 -10.24 -11.52 0.49
CA TYR A 30 -8.90 -11.36 -0.11
C TYR A 30 -7.78 -11.21 0.94
N CYS A 31 -8.06 -10.49 2.03
CA CYS A 31 -7.08 -10.30 3.11
C CYS A 31 -6.68 -11.64 3.75
N GLU A 32 -7.65 -12.48 4.09
CA GLU A 32 -7.41 -13.79 4.72
C GLU A 32 -6.74 -14.75 3.75
N ASN A 33 -7.22 -14.80 2.50
CA ASN A 33 -6.81 -15.79 1.51
C ASN A 33 -5.48 -15.47 0.83
N HIS A 34 -5.05 -14.21 0.80
CA HIS A 34 -3.90 -13.78 -0.01
C HIS A 34 -2.90 -12.88 0.72
N VAL A 35 -3.37 -11.96 1.58
CA VAL A 35 -2.52 -10.93 2.18
C VAL A 35 -1.83 -11.45 3.45
N LYS A 36 -2.60 -11.98 4.40
CA LYS A 36 -2.07 -12.51 5.67
C LYS A 36 -1.15 -13.72 5.51
N LEU A 37 -1.26 -14.44 4.41
CA LEU A 37 -0.37 -15.57 4.11
C LEU A 37 1.04 -15.14 3.69
N LYS A 38 1.22 -13.88 3.27
CA LYS A 38 2.48 -13.35 2.71
C LYS A 38 3.15 -12.31 3.58
N LEU A 39 2.39 -11.62 4.44
CA LEU A 39 2.88 -10.54 5.28
C LEU A 39 2.89 -10.94 6.75
N SER A 40 3.88 -10.46 7.49
CA SER A 40 3.84 -10.56 8.94
C SER A 40 2.77 -9.62 9.51
N SER A 41 2.33 -9.89 10.75
CA SER A 41 1.37 -9.02 11.44
C SER A 41 1.85 -7.57 11.53
N HIS A 42 3.15 -7.35 11.73
CA HIS A 42 3.72 -6.00 11.75
C HIS A 42 3.54 -5.28 10.41
N TYR A 43 3.94 -5.90 9.30
CA TYR A 43 3.77 -5.31 7.97
C TYR A 43 2.31 -5.10 7.58
N LEU A 44 1.42 -5.99 8.02
CA LEU A 44 -0.01 -5.81 7.78
C LEU A 44 -0.52 -4.53 8.45
N LEU A 45 -0.09 -4.26 9.69
CA LEU A 45 -0.46 -3.04 10.41
C LEU A 45 0.11 -1.78 9.72
N GLU A 46 1.38 -1.83 9.30
CA GLU A 46 2.00 -0.72 8.55
C GLU A 46 1.26 -0.40 7.23
N ILE A 47 0.80 -1.42 6.52
CA ILE A 47 0.00 -1.24 5.30
C ILE A 47 -1.38 -0.66 5.62
N ILE A 48 -2.00 -1.05 6.74
CA ILE A 48 -3.28 -0.48 7.17
C ILE A 48 -3.11 1.01 7.50
N ASP A 49 -2.07 1.38 8.23
CA ASP A 49 -1.78 2.78 8.56
C ASP A 49 -1.54 3.62 7.30
N LEU A 50 -0.79 3.08 6.35
CA LEU A 50 -0.58 3.71 5.05
C LEU A 50 -1.88 3.87 4.25
N ALA A 51 -2.77 2.87 4.27
CA ALA A 51 -4.06 2.94 3.60
C ALA A 51 -5.00 3.98 4.23
N VAL A 52 -4.98 4.12 5.57
CA VAL A 52 -5.71 5.18 6.28
C VAL A 52 -5.18 6.55 5.87
N PHE A 53 -3.85 6.72 5.82
CA PHE A 53 -3.23 7.96 5.34
C PHE A 53 -3.66 8.29 3.91
N ASP A 54 -3.58 7.33 3.00
CA ASP A 54 -3.94 7.52 1.59
C ASP A 54 -5.43 7.84 1.43
N PHE A 55 -6.32 7.22 2.21
CA PHE A 55 -7.74 7.54 2.21
C PHE A 55 -7.98 9.00 2.63
N LEU A 56 -7.39 9.44 3.75
CA LEU A 56 -7.53 10.83 4.23
C LEU A 56 -6.95 11.86 3.23
N ALA A 57 -5.90 11.47 2.50
CA ALA A 57 -5.33 12.30 1.45
C ALA A 57 -6.08 12.18 0.12
N GLY A 58 -7.02 11.25 -0.06
CA GLY A 58 -7.63 10.95 -1.36
C GLY A 58 -6.64 10.44 -2.42
N ASN A 59 -5.58 9.76 -2.00
CA ASN A 59 -4.55 9.23 -2.89
C ASN A 59 -4.83 7.77 -3.29
N LEU A 60 -5.34 7.56 -4.50
CA LEU A 60 -5.71 6.23 -5.02
C LEU A 60 -4.61 5.56 -5.86
N ASP A 61 -3.42 6.14 -5.94
CA ASP A 61 -2.35 5.72 -6.88
C ASP A 61 -1.26 4.86 -6.21
N ARG A 62 -1.47 4.42 -4.96
CA ARG A 62 -0.46 3.65 -4.25
C ARG A 62 -0.39 2.20 -4.76
N HIS A 63 0.51 1.98 -5.71
CA HIS A 63 0.79 0.67 -6.31
C HIS A 63 2.01 -0.02 -5.68
N ALA A 64 2.86 0.72 -4.99
CA ALA A 64 4.04 0.19 -4.31
C ALA A 64 4.33 0.98 -3.03
N TYR A 65 5.08 0.33 -2.14
CA TYR A 65 5.65 0.94 -0.95
C TYR A 65 7.13 0.60 -0.85
N GLN A 66 7.89 1.39 -0.11
CA GLN A 66 9.32 1.17 0.07
C GLN A 66 9.62 0.68 1.48
N ILE A 67 10.67 -0.11 1.62
CA ILE A 67 11.22 -0.53 2.91
C ILE A 67 12.73 -0.27 2.90
N PHE A 68 13.33 -0.09 4.07
CA PHE A 68 14.77 0.07 4.22
C PHE A 68 15.39 -1.24 4.70
N ASP A 69 16.43 -1.70 4.00
CA ASP A 69 17.16 -2.95 4.32
C ASP A 69 17.73 -2.92 5.75
N ASP A 70 18.14 -1.74 6.18
CA ASP A 70 18.92 -1.55 7.39
C ASP A 70 18.11 -1.77 8.69
N PHE A 71 16.78 -1.70 8.63
CA PHE A 71 15.91 -1.82 9.81
C PHE A 71 15.24 -3.21 9.97
N LYS A 72 15.55 -4.18 9.11
CA LYS A 72 15.21 -5.62 9.22
C LYS A 72 13.76 -5.99 9.53
N ALA A 73 13.37 -6.21 10.80
CA ALA A 73 12.07 -6.81 11.16
C ALA A 73 11.12 -5.84 11.90
N ASP A 74 11.64 -4.77 12.50
CA ASP A 74 10.88 -3.73 13.20
C ASP A 74 11.11 -2.39 12.48
N HIS A 75 10.36 -2.16 11.41
CA HIS A 75 10.54 -0.96 10.62
C HIS A 75 9.27 -0.46 9.99
N PHE A 76 9.17 0.86 9.94
CA PHE A 76 8.03 1.55 9.37
C PHE A 76 8.05 1.53 7.84
N VAL A 77 6.88 1.75 7.24
CA VAL A 77 6.76 2.00 5.80
C VAL A 77 6.86 3.52 5.53
N PRO A 78 7.94 4.02 4.92
CA PRO A 78 8.03 5.43 4.54
C PRO A 78 6.94 5.85 3.54
N VAL A 79 6.32 6.98 3.83
CA VAL A 79 5.28 7.60 3.01
C VAL A 79 5.92 8.47 1.92
N PHE A 80 6.13 7.89 0.74
CA PHE A 80 6.66 8.60 -0.44
C PHE A 80 5.60 8.81 -1.52
N ASP A 81 5.90 9.67 -2.52
CA ASP A 81 5.10 9.87 -3.73
C ASP A 81 3.61 10.15 -3.47
N THR A 82 3.33 11.08 -2.54
CA THR A 82 1.96 11.48 -2.14
C THR A 82 1.33 12.56 -3.01
N GLY A 83 2.00 12.98 -4.09
CA GLY A 83 1.61 14.13 -4.91
C GLY A 83 0.27 13.97 -5.66
N ARG A 84 -0.35 12.79 -5.63
CA ARG A 84 -1.69 12.55 -6.19
C ARG A 84 -2.83 12.67 -5.18
N GLY A 85 -2.54 12.99 -3.92
CA GLY A 85 -3.53 13.35 -2.93
C GLY A 85 -4.10 14.76 -3.11
N PHE A 86 -5.12 15.10 -2.32
CA PHE A 86 -5.76 16.40 -2.18
C PHE A 86 -6.29 17.02 -3.48
N GLY A 87 -6.53 16.21 -4.51
CA GLY A 87 -7.05 16.67 -5.81
C GLY A 87 -8.55 16.90 -5.85
N LYS A 88 -9.32 16.38 -4.89
CA LYS A 88 -10.79 16.45 -4.85
C LYS A 88 -11.30 16.69 -3.43
N PRO A 89 -11.57 17.95 -3.02
CA PRO A 89 -11.94 18.28 -1.64
C PRO A 89 -13.40 17.96 -1.25
N HIS A 90 -14.22 17.52 -2.21
CA HIS A 90 -15.66 17.24 -2.02
C HIS A 90 -16.03 15.80 -2.43
N HIS A 91 -15.04 14.92 -2.50
CA HIS A 91 -15.21 13.52 -2.86
C HIS A 91 -14.30 12.68 -1.99
N ASP A 92 -14.89 11.65 -1.38
CA ASP A 92 -14.17 10.60 -0.67
C ASP A 92 -14.10 9.36 -1.57
#